data_AF-A0A6J8CQQ8-F1
#
_entry.id   AF-A0A6J8CQQ8-F1
#
_cell.length_a   1.000
_cell.length_b   1.000
_cell.length_c   1.000
_cell.angle_alpha   90.00
_cell.angle_beta   90.00
_cell.angle_gamma   90.00
#
_symmetry.space_group_name_H-M   'P 1'
#
loop_
_entity.id
_entity.type
_entity.pdbx_description
1 polymer ?
#
loop_
_entity_poly.entity_id
_entity_poly.type
_entity_poly.pdbx_seq_one_letter_code
_entity_poly.pdbx_strand_id
1 'polypeptide(L)'
;MTRYLHWAIENRVKWDLKLILECLDCVFDELTFWLNNIKRLNRKHLAGYSFPHVHVYSDASNVAAGAYSIDIDSNIFHQMWTLQESLKSSTWRELQAILLALMSFKNRLRNKCVKWHTDNNNCVSIVQKGSAKVHLQEIAINIFKLCSELNITLDIVWIPRSKNTKADYISKMFDIEDWGTNKEFFKLVDDIWGPHTDDRFASNLNKKLPRFNSKFWNPGVEAVDAFTQNWKNEVNFDCSSNFRRL
;
A
#
# COMPACT_ATOMS: atom_id res chain seq x y z
N MET A 1 -6.91 7.08 16.07
CA MET A 1 -7.23 5.65 15.83
C MET A 1 -7.87 5.06 17.09
N THR A 2 -9.06 5.54 17.45
CA THR A 2 -9.81 5.13 18.66
C THR A 2 -11.29 4.88 18.32
N ARG A 3 -11.55 4.47 17.07
CA ARG A 3 -12.89 4.55 16.46
C ARG A 3 -13.76 3.41 16.95
N TYR A 4 -13.21 2.21 17.12
CA TYR A 4 -14.00 1.07 17.60
C TYR A 4 -14.37 1.24 19.07
N LEU A 5 -13.46 1.78 19.89
CA LEU A 5 -13.78 2.11 21.28
C LEU A 5 -14.89 3.17 21.35
N HIS A 6 -14.80 4.22 20.53
CA HIS A 6 -15.85 5.25 20.46
C HIS A 6 -17.20 4.67 20.03
N TRP A 7 -17.20 3.82 19.01
CA TRP A 7 -18.40 3.13 18.54
C TRP A 7 -19.02 2.25 19.63
N ALA A 8 -18.22 1.47 20.37
CA ALA A 8 -18.72 0.65 21.46
C ALA A 8 -19.33 1.51 22.59
N ILE A 9 -18.71 2.64 22.90
CA ILE A 9 -19.21 3.61 23.89
C ILE A 9 -20.52 4.27 23.42
N GLU A 10 -20.64 4.63 22.15
CA GLU A 10 -21.84 5.28 21.60
C GLU A 10 -23.03 4.32 21.49
N ASN A 11 -22.77 3.02 21.26
CA ASN A 11 -23.83 2.02 21.12
C ASN A 11 -24.27 1.41 22.47
N ARG A 12 -23.80 1.93 23.60
CA ARG A 12 -24.25 1.49 24.92
C ARG A 12 -25.67 1.98 25.19
N VAL A 13 -26.50 1.12 25.79
CA VAL A 13 -27.92 1.44 26.09
C VAL A 13 -28.04 2.45 27.24
N LYS A 14 -27.15 2.37 28.24
CA LYS A 14 -27.10 3.28 29.40
C LYS A 14 -25.65 3.55 29.80
N TRP A 15 -25.43 4.67 30.47
CA TRP A 15 -24.08 5.11 30.87
C TRP A 15 -23.47 4.27 31.99
N ASP A 16 -24.30 3.64 32.83
CA ASP A 16 -23.93 2.84 34.01
C ASP A 16 -23.81 1.34 33.74
N LEU A 17 -24.16 0.90 32.52
CA LEU A 17 -24.04 -0.50 32.11
C LEU A 17 -22.59 -0.86 31.80
N LYS A 18 -22.17 -2.03 32.28
CA LYS A 18 -20.88 -2.62 31.93
C LYS A 18 -20.87 -3.02 30.45
N LEU A 19 -19.87 -2.54 29.71
CA LEU A 19 -19.59 -2.99 28.35
C LEU A 19 -18.89 -4.35 28.41
N ILE A 20 -19.53 -5.38 27.87
CA ILE A 20 -18.92 -6.71 27.71
C ILE A 20 -18.15 -6.69 26.39
N LEU A 21 -16.82 -6.68 26.47
CA LEU A 21 -15.93 -6.55 25.32
C LEU A 21 -15.57 -7.89 24.66
N GLU A 22 -15.98 -9.02 25.27
CA GLU A 22 -15.62 -10.37 24.85
C GLU A 22 -16.12 -10.74 23.44
N CYS A 23 -17.14 -10.06 22.92
CA CYS A 23 -17.67 -10.28 21.57
C CYS A 23 -17.20 -9.21 20.56
N LEU A 24 -16.27 -8.33 20.93
CA LEU A 24 -15.82 -7.20 20.13
C LEU A 24 -14.32 -7.30 19.85
N ASP A 25 -13.92 -8.29 19.05
CA ASP A 25 -12.52 -8.53 18.67
C ASP A 25 -11.82 -7.26 18.18
N CYS A 26 -12.51 -6.43 17.38
CA CYS A 26 -11.97 -5.18 16.87
C CYS A 26 -11.66 -4.13 17.97
N VAL A 27 -12.42 -4.12 19.07
CA VAL A 27 -12.17 -3.25 20.22
C VAL A 27 -11.01 -3.82 21.04
N PHE A 28 -10.97 -5.14 21.23
CA PHE A 28 -9.88 -5.80 21.94
C PHE A 28 -8.54 -5.62 21.22
N ASP A 29 -8.52 -5.73 19.90
CA ASP A 29 -7.36 -5.45 19.06
C ASP A 29 -6.90 -3.99 19.16
N GLU A 30 -7.85 -3.04 19.16
CA GLU A 30 -7.54 -1.62 19.32
C GLU A 30 -6.95 -1.35 20.71
N LEU A 31 -7.52 -1.92 21.77
CA LEU A 31 -7.02 -1.81 23.14
C LEU A 31 -5.63 -2.43 23.30
N THR A 32 -5.43 -3.64 22.78
CA THR A 32 -4.15 -4.36 22.80
C THR A 32 -3.09 -3.57 22.04
N PHE A 33 -3.44 -3.02 20.87
CA PHE A 33 -2.56 -2.15 20.12
C PHE A 33 -2.13 -0.95 20.95
N TRP A 34 -3.07 -0.21 21.57
CA TRP A 34 -2.71 0.96 22.36
C TRP A 34 -1.92 0.58 23.61
N LEU A 35 -2.29 -0.47 24.33
CA LEU A 35 -1.53 -0.96 25.50
C LEU A 35 -0.05 -1.18 25.16
N ASN A 36 0.21 -1.81 24.01
CA ASN A 36 1.57 -2.12 23.56
C ASN A 36 2.32 -0.92 22.99
N ASN A 37 1.62 0.10 22.47
CA ASN A 37 2.24 1.18 21.71
C ASN A 37 2.14 2.57 22.35
N ILE A 38 1.34 2.76 23.41
CA ILE A 38 1.04 4.09 23.97
C ILE A 38 2.30 4.86 24.37
N LYS A 39 3.26 4.22 25.03
CA LYS A 39 4.53 4.85 25.44
C LYS A 39 5.41 5.24 24.23
N ARG A 40 5.37 4.43 23.16
CA ARG A 40 6.16 4.66 21.94
C ARG A 40 5.55 5.77 21.09
N LEU A 41 4.22 5.77 20.93
CA LEU A 41 3.49 6.70 20.08
C LEU A 41 3.16 8.03 20.76
N ASN A 42 3.12 8.10 22.09
CA ASN A 42 2.92 9.34 22.84
C ASN A 42 4.18 10.22 22.92
N ARG A 43 5.12 10.06 21.98
CA ARG A 43 6.33 10.89 21.90
C ARG A 43 6.01 12.13 21.07
N LYS A 44 5.89 13.29 21.72
CA LYS A 44 6.01 14.58 21.02
C LYS A 44 7.49 14.89 20.85
N HIS A 45 7.98 14.95 19.62
CA HIS A 45 9.29 15.51 19.33
C HIS A 45 9.25 17.02 19.61
N LEU A 46 9.85 17.44 20.73
CA LEU A 46 9.92 18.85 21.15
C LEU A 46 10.97 19.66 20.38
N ALA A 47 11.86 18.99 19.62
CA ALA A 47 12.93 19.60 18.86
C ALA A 47 13.02 19.02 17.44
N GLY A 48 12.61 19.82 16.45
CA GLY A 48 13.48 20.31 15.38
C GLY A 48 14.18 19.35 14.43
N TYR A 49 13.85 18.06 14.35
CA TYR A 49 14.27 17.27 13.19
C TYR A 49 13.32 17.55 12.03
N SER A 50 13.78 18.35 11.06
CA SER A 50 13.21 18.32 9.71
C SER A 50 13.51 16.93 9.15
N PHE A 51 12.63 15.97 9.42
CA PHE A 51 12.65 14.75 8.64
C PHE A 51 12.54 15.16 7.18
N PRO A 52 13.30 14.53 6.27
CA PRO A 52 13.20 14.84 4.86
C PRO A 52 11.74 14.69 4.44
N HIS A 53 11.15 15.80 4.01
CA HIS A 53 9.78 15.85 3.55
C HIS A 53 9.74 15.21 2.18
N VAL A 54 8.96 14.13 2.05
CA VAL A 54 8.74 13.49 0.76
C VAL A 54 7.32 13.79 0.33
N HIS A 55 7.18 14.35 -0.86
CA HIS A 55 5.89 14.56 -1.47
C HIS A 55 5.48 13.33 -2.29
N VAL A 56 4.32 12.75 -1.96
CA VAL A 56 3.74 11.61 -2.67
C VAL A 56 2.34 11.97 -3.13
N TYR A 57 2.02 11.64 -4.37
CA TYR A 57 0.72 11.86 -4.99
C TYR A 57 0.15 10.53 -5.40
N SER A 58 -1.13 10.29 -5.14
CA SER A 58 -1.81 9.07 -5.56
C SER A 58 -3.15 9.36 -6.19
N ASP A 59 -3.58 8.45 -7.04
CA ASP A 59 -4.93 8.39 -7.57
C ASP A 59 -5.34 6.93 -7.83
N ALA A 60 -6.64 6.68 -7.90
CA ALA A 60 -7.17 5.39 -8.30
C ALA A 60 -8.31 5.54 -9.31
N SER A 61 -8.16 4.90 -10.46
CA SER A 61 -9.23 4.76 -11.44
C SER A 61 -10.01 3.46 -11.20
N ASN A 62 -10.99 3.17 -12.06
CA ASN A 62 -11.68 1.88 -12.11
C ASN A 62 -10.81 0.75 -12.66
N VAL A 63 -9.63 1.08 -13.21
CA VAL A 63 -8.72 0.15 -13.86
C VAL A 63 -7.53 -0.20 -12.97
N ALA A 64 -6.89 0.80 -12.37
CA ALA A 64 -5.66 0.62 -11.60
C ALA A 64 -5.51 1.69 -10.50
N ALA A 65 -4.54 1.45 -9.62
CA ALA A 65 -3.97 2.47 -8.73
C ALA A 65 -2.66 3.00 -9.30
N GLY A 66 -2.41 4.29 -9.05
CA GLY A 66 -1.16 4.95 -9.38
C GLY A 66 -0.68 5.84 -8.25
N ALA A 67 0.62 5.88 -8.02
CA ALA A 67 1.23 6.90 -7.17
C ALA A 67 2.64 7.26 -7.66
N TYR A 68 3.10 8.46 -7.34
CA TYR A 68 4.47 8.85 -7.60
C TYR A 68 5.02 9.74 -6.49
N SER A 69 6.33 9.69 -6.29
CA SER A 69 7.06 10.56 -5.35
C SER A 69 7.93 11.58 -6.09
N ILE A 70 8.02 12.82 -5.59
CA ILE A 70 8.84 13.88 -6.21
C ILE A 70 10.30 13.78 -5.78
N ASP A 71 10.56 13.54 -4.49
CA ASP A 71 11.90 13.70 -3.91
C ASP A 71 12.77 12.44 -3.91
N ILE A 72 12.25 11.31 -4.41
CA ILE A 72 12.98 10.04 -4.46
C ILE A 72 12.90 9.49 -5.88
N ASP A 73 13.95 9.71 -6.68
CA ASP A 73 14.19 9.09 -8.00
C ASP A 73 12.99 9.07 -8.96
N SER A 74 12.02 9.97 -8.79
CA SER A 74 10.71 9.92 -9.48
C SER A 74 10.05 8.55 -9.43
N ASN A 75 10.12 7.83 -8.31
CA ASN A 75 9.55 6.48 -8.19
C ASN A 75 8.05 6.48 -8.49
N ILE A 76 7.65 5.55 -9.36
CA ILE A 76 6.25 5.35 -9.76
C ILE A 76 5.79 4.00 -9.22
N PHE A 77 4.68 4.02 -8.50
CA PHE A 77 3.89 2.87 -8.12
C PHE A 77 2.71 2.74 -9.09
N HIS A 78 2.49 1.53 -9.57
CA HIS A 78 1.33 1.19 -10.39
C HIS A 78 0.91 -0.25 -10.10
N GLN A 79 -0.40 -0.47 -9.99
CA GLN A 79 -0.98 -1.80 -9.84
C GLN A 79 -2.37 -1.84 -10.46
N MET A 80 -2.62 -2.82 -11.32
CA MET A 80 -3.95 -3.08 -11.87
C MET A 80 -4.87 -3.69 -10.81
N TRP A 81 -6.16 -3.36 -10.90
CA TRP A 81 -7.17 -3.98 -10.06
C TRP A 81 -7.55 -5.34 -10.59
N THR A 82 -7.75 -6.28 -9.67
CA THR A 82 -8.53 -7.48 -9.98
C THR A 82 -9.98 -7.10 -10.27
N LEU A 83 -10.73 -8.01 -10.92
CA LEU A 83 -12.15 -7.77 -11.21
C LEU A 83 -12.94 -7.39 -9.95
N GLN A 84 -12.69 -8.06 -8.83
CA GLN A 84 -13.38 -7.79 -7.56
C GLN A 84 -13.02 -6.41 -6.98
N GLU A 85 -11.76 -5.99 -7.09
CA GLU A 85 -11.29 -4.69 -6.60
C GLU A 85 -11.81 -3.54 -7.46
N SER A 86 -11.88 -3.72 -8.77
CA SER A 86 -12.40 -2.71 -9.72
C SER A 86 -13.85 -2.31 -9.40
N LEU A 87 -14.65 -3.26 -8.90
CA LEU A 87 -16.04 -3.08 -8.51
C LEU A 87 -16.23 -2.40 -7.14
N LYS A 88 -15.16 -2.21 -6.37
CA LYS A 88 -15.22 -1.49 -5.09
C LYS A 88 -15.42 0.02 -5.32
N SER A 89 -15.92 0.68 -4.28
CA SER A 89 -16.15 2.13 -4.31
C SER A 89 -14.88 2.93 -4.60
N SER A 90 -15.02 4.13 -5.17
CA SER A 90 -13.88 5.04 -5.45
C SER A 90 -13.03 5.28 -4.20
N THR A 91 -13.66 5.60 -3.06
CA THR A 91 -12.97 5.82 -1.79
C THR A 91 -12.20 4.60 -1.31
N TRP A 92 -12.72 3.39 -1.54
CA TRP A 92 -11.98 2.16 -1.22
C TRP A 92 -10.75 2.03 -2.10
N ARG A 93 -10.89 2.23 -3.42
CA ARG A 93 -9.78 2.10 -4.39
C ARG A 93 -8.68 3.12 -4.10
N GLU A 94 -9.05 4.34 -3.73
CA GLU A 94 -8.09 5.39 -3.38
C GLU A 94 -7.39 5.14 -2.05
N LEU A 95 -8.09 4.72 -0.99
CA LEU A 95 -7.45 4.32 0.26
C LEU A 95 -6.52 3.12 0.03
N GLN A 96 -6.92 2.18 -0.82
CA GLN A 96 -6.10 1.04 -1.17
C GLN A 96 -4.85 1.46 -1.97
N ALA A 97 -4.97 2.45 -2.87
CA ALA A 97 -3.83 3.02 -3.58
C ALA A 97 -2.82 3.63 -2.61
N ILE A 98 -3.27 4.33 -1.56
CA ILE A 98 -2.40 4.86 -0.50
C ILE A 98 -1.65 3.73 0.21
N LEU A 99 -2.40 2.70 0.65
CA LEU A 99 -1.82 1.57 1.37
C LEU A 99 -0.76 0.82 0.54
N LEU A 100 -1.10 0.48 -0.71
CA LEU A 100 -0.20 -0.26 -1.61
C LEU A 100 1.03 0.57 -1.98
N ALA A 101 0.87 1.86 -2.24
CA ALA A 101 2.00 2.75 -2.52
C ALA A 101 2.93 2.89 -1.30
N LEU A 102 2.39 3.02 -0.07
CA LEU A 102 3.19 3.01 1.16
C LEU A 102 3.98 1.70 1.31
N MET A 103 3.35 0.54 1.05
CA MET A 103 4.03 -0.76 1.10
C MET A 103 5.14 -0.86 0.05
N SER A 104 4.89 -0.34 -1.15
CA SER A 104 5.83 -0.36 -2.28
C SER A 104 7.06 0.50 -2.00
N PHE A 105 6.87 1.64 -1.33
CA PHE A 105 7.95 2.57 -0.98
C PHE A 105 8.49 2.36 0.45
N LYS A 106 8.19 1.24 1.11
CA LYS A 106 8.49 1.00 2.55
C LYS A 106 9.92 1.34 2.96
N ASN A 107 10.91 0.92 2.18
CA ASN A 107 12.33 1.12 2.51
C ASN A 107 12.75 2.58 2.31
N ARG A 108 12.09 3.29 1.38
CA ARG A 108 12.39 4.67 1.00
C ARG A 108 11.69 5.70 1.88
N LEU A 109 10.52 5.36 2.42
CA LEU A 109 9.73 6.23 3.28
C LEU A 109 10.01 6.02 4.77
N ARG A 110 10.67 4.92 5.16
CA ARG A 110 11.03 4.64 6.55
C ARG A 110 11.75 5.84 7.20
N ASN A 111 11.34 6.18 8.42
CA ASN A 111 11.86 7.33 9.17
C ASN A 111 11.74 8.69 8.44
N LYS A 112 10.65 8.94 7.71
CA LYS A 112 10.41 10.21 7.00
C LYS A 112 9.05 10.84 7.34
N CYS A 113 8.96 12.15 7.08
CA CYS A 113 7.70 12.86 7.01
C CYS A 113 7.18 12.82 5.57
N VAL A 114 6.01 12.22 5.37
CA VAL A 114 5.43 12.03 4.04
C VAL A 114 4.22 12.93 3.91
N LYS A 115 4.30 13.91 3.01
CA LYS A 115 3.16 14.73 2.63
C LYS A 115 2.43 14.07 1.48
N TRP A 116 1.26 13.52 1.77
CA TRP A 116 0.48 12.73 0.85
C TRP A 116 -0.65 13.54 0.22
N HIS A 117 -0.70 13.58 -1.10
CA HIS A 117 -1.70 14.35 -1.85
C HIS A 117 -2.68 13.38 -2.54
N THR A 118 -3.98 13.62 -2.34
CA THR A 118 -5.08 12.87 -2.96
C THR A 118 -6.19 13.85 -3.36
N ASP A 119 -6.95 13.54 -4.40
CA ASP A 119 -8.11 14.35 -4.83
C ASP A 119 -9.44 13.92 -4.19
N ASN A 120 -9.43 12.96 -3.25
CA ASN A 120 -10.62 12.56 -2.50
C ASN A 120 -10.55 12.96 -1.03
N ASN A 121 -11.42 13.90 -0.68
CA ASN A 121 -11.51 14.42 0.68
C ASN A 121 -11.97 13.37 1.70
N ASN A 122 -12.69 12.33 1.27
CA ASN A 122 -13.06 11.22 2.16
C ASN A 122 -11.82 10.45 2.62
N CYS A 123 -10.84 10.25 1.74
CA CYS A 123 -9.59 9.57 2.09
C CYS A 123 -8.83 10.34 3.18
N VAL A 124 -8.73 11.67 3.05
CA VAL A 124 -8.13 12.55 4.08
C VAL A 124 -8.82 12.35 5.43
N SER A 125 -10.16 12.46 5.46
CA SER A 125 -10.92 12.30 6.70
C SER A 125 -10.76 10.90 7.29
N ILE A 126 -10.76 9.85 6.48
CA ILE A 126 -10.69 8.46 6.94
C ILE A 126 -9.30 8.15 7.50
N VAL A 127 -8.22 8.59 6.84
CA VAL A 127 -6.85 8.37 7.35
C VAL A 127 -6.63 9.11 8.67
N GLN A 128 -7.17 10.33 8.81
CA GLN A 128 -6.99 11.13 10.03
C GLN A 128 -7.89 10.66 11.20
N LYS A 129 -9.16 10.36 10.92
CA LYS A 129 -10.21 10.16 11.96
C LYS A 129 -10.82 8.75 11.98
N GLY A 130 -10.50 7.91 11.00
CA GLY A 130 -11.16 6.63 10.78
C GLY A 130 -12.55 6.75 10.15
N SER A 131 -13.09 5.61 9.71
CA SER A 131 -14.40 5.48 9.08
C SER A 131 -15.37 4.69 9.96
N ALA A 132 -16.68 4.95 9.80
CA ALA A 132 -17.72 4.08 10.37
C ALA A 132 -17.94 2.81 9.54
N LYS A 133 -17.52 2.82 8.27
CA LYS A 133 -17.62 1.64 7.39
C LYS A 133 -16.48 0.69 7.69
N VAL A 134 -16.80 -0.52 8.17
CA VAL A 134 -15.84 -1.54 8.61
C VAL A 134 -14.71 -1.76 7.59
N HIS A 135 -15.06 -2.03 6.32
CA HIS A 135 -14.07 -2.27 5.26
C HIS A 135 -13.15 -1.07 4.95
N LEU A 136 -13.58 0.18 5.20
CA LEU A 136 -12.69 1.35 5.04
C LEU A 136 -11.85 1.58 6.30
N GLN A 137 -12.42 1.27 7.46
CA GLN A 137 -11.74 1.37 8.74
C GLN A 137 -10.59 0.36 8.82
N GLU A 138 -10.76 -0.85 8.30
CA GLU A 138 -9.69 -1.85 8.18
C GLU A 138 -8.50 -1.32 7.38
N ILE A 139 -8.74 -0.67 6.23
CA ILE A 139 -7.66 -0.06 5.43
C ILE A 139 -6.98 1.07 6.20
N ALA A 140 -7.75 1.93 6.86
CA ALA A 140 -7.20 3.03 7.67
C ALA A 140 -6.31 2.50 8.81
N ILE A 141 -6.72 1.40 9.46
CA ILE A 141 -5.92 0.70 10.47
C ILE A 141 -4.63 0.17 9.87
N ASN A 142 -4.69 -0.46 8.71
CA ASN A 142 -3.51 -1.01 8.03
C ASN A 142 -2.52 0.10 7.62
N ILE A 143 -3.02 1.23 7.10
CA ILE A 143 -2.20 2.42 6.80
C ILE A 143 -1.50 2.90 8.08
N PHE A 144 -2.24 3.02 9.17
CA PHE A 144 -1.70 3.50 10.44
C PHE A 144 -0.67 2.52 11.05
N LYS A 145 -0.96 1.21 11.06
CA LYS A 145 -0.02 0.17 11.50
C LYS A 145 1.28 0.24 10.71
N LEU A 146 1.18 0.30 9.38
CA LEU A 146 2.34 0.40 8.49
C LEU A 146 3.17 1.67 8.75
N CYS A 147 2.52 2.83 8.88
CA CYS A 147 3.23 4.08 9.20
C CYS A 147 3.92 3.99 10.57
N SER A 148 3.24 3.39 11.54
CA SER A 148 3.73 3.20 12.90
C SER A 148 4.93 2.26 12.98
N GLU A 149 4.94 1.18 12.20
CA GLU A 149 6.04 0.22 12.07
C GLU A 149 7.26 0.81 11.35
N LEU A 150 7.03 1.61 10.32
CA LEU A 150 8.08 2.24 9.51
C LEU A 150 8.54 3.60 10.07
N ASN A 151 7.97 4.05 11.19
CA ASN A 151 8.20 5.37 11.77
C ASN A 151 8.01 6.51 10.74
N ILE A 152 6.91 6.41 9.99
CA ILE A 152 6.47 7.42 9.01
C ILE A 152 5.51 8.38 9.68
N THR A 153 5.76 9.68 9.55
CA THR A 153 4.78 10.71 9.88
C THR A 153 4.00 11.06 8.62
N LEU A 154 2.77 10.57 8.50
CA LEU A 154 1.91 10.77 7.33
C LEU A 154 1.06 12.03 7.50
N ASP A 155 1.33 13.07 6.70
CA ASP A 155 0.51 14.28 6.56
C ASP A 155 -0.29 14.21 5.26
N ILE A 156 -1.55 13.78 5.34
CA ILE A 156 -2.42 13.65 4.18
C ILE A 156 -3.22 14.93 3.92
N VAL A 157 -3.20 15.41 2.68
CA VAL A 157 -3.84 16.64 2.23
C VAL A 157 -4.66 16.40 0.97
N TRP A 158 -5.81 17.08 0.90
CA TRP A 158 -6.63 17.11 -0.31
C TRP A 158 -6.06 18.12 -1.30
N ILE A 159 -6.04 17.76 -2.58
CA ILE A 159 -5.74 18.67 -3.69
C ILE A 159 -6.84 18.62 -4.76
N PRO A 160 -7.08 19.73 -5.49
CA PRO A 160 -7.96 19.70 -6.65
C PRO A 160 -7.47 18.69 -7.69
N ARG A 161 -8.41 17.99 -8.34
CA ARG A 161 -8.09 17.01 -9.40
C ARG A 161 -7.23 17.58 -10.54
N SER A 162 -7.41 18.86 -10.88
CA SER A 162 -6.59 19.56 -11.87
C SER A 162 -5.11 19.64 -11.50
N LYS A 163 -4.76 19.48 -10.22
CA LYS A 163 -3.38 19.42 -9.71
C LYS A 163 -2.87 17.99 -9.52
N ASN A 164 -3.71 16.97 -9.76
CA ASN A 164 -3.37 15.55 -9.60
C ASN A 164 -3.23 14.80 -10.94
N THR A 165 -2.98 15.51 -12.04
CA THR A 165 -3.01 14.97 -13.41
C THR A 165 -2.04 13.82 -13.65
N LYS A 166 -0.83 13.89 -13.08
CA LYS A 166 0.18 12.82 -13.23
C LYS A 166 -0.25 11.53 -12.53
N ALA A 167 -0.81 11.62 -11.32
CA ALA A 167 -1.30 10.42 -10.63
C ALA A 167 -2.53 9.83 -11.35
N ASP A 168 -3.42 10.69 -11.85
CA ASP A 168 -4.59 10.28 -12.64
C ASP A 168 -4.20 9.62 -13.97
N TYR A 169 -3.13 10.07 -14.61
CA TYR A 169 -2.58 9.39 -15.78
C TYR A 169 -2.06 7.98 -15.43
N ILE A 170 -1.25 7.87 -14.37
CA ILE A 170 -0.68 6.58 -13.93
C ILE A 170 -1.80 5.61 -13.53
N SER A 171 -2.82 6.08 -12.79
CA SER A 171 -3.94 5.26 -12.34
C SER A 171 -4.81 4.72 -13.49
N LYS A 172 -4.70 5.29 -14.69
CA LYS A 172 -5.43 4.87 -15.90
C LYS A 172 -4.60 4.03 -16.85
N MET A 173 -3.32 3.78 -16.56
CA MET A 173 -2.49 2.91 -17.37
C MET A 173 -3.02 1.48 -17.31
N PHE A 174 -3.29 0.91 -18.48
CA PHE A 174 -3.71 -0.47 -18.65
C PHE A 174 -2.56 -1.25 -19.30
N ASP A 175 -2.03 -2.24 -18.59
CA ASP A 175 -0.97 -3.09 -19.13
C ASP A 175 -1.60 -4.35 -19.75
N ILE A 176 -1.75 -4.33 -21.07
CA ILE A 176 -2.28 -5.47 -21.85
C ILE A 176 -1.30 -6.66 -21.80
N GLU A 177 -0.03 -6.39 -21.50
CA GLU A 177 1.07 -7.35 -21.60
C GLU A 177 1.45 -8.00 -20.27
N ASP A 178 0.72 -7.72 -19.16
CA ASP A 178 0.91 -8.37 -17.84
C ASP A 178 0.33 -9.80 -17.81
N TRP A 179 0.55 -10.58 -18.87
CA TRP A 179 0.20 -12.00 -18.90
C TRP A 179 1.24 -12.82 -18.13
N GLY A 180 0.82 -13.92 -17.54
CA GLY A 180 1.71 -14.81 -16.81
C GLY A 180 1.27 -16.27 -16.91
N THR A 181 2.20 -17.19 -16.70
CA THR A 181 1.89 -18.63 -16.65
C THR A 181 1.09 -18.99 -15.40
N ASN A 182 0.43 -20.15 -15.42
CA ASN A 182 -0.16 -20.72 -14.21
C ASN A 182 0.92 -21.33 -13.30
N LYS A 183 0.55 -21.65 -12.05
CA LYS A 183 1.52 -22.15 -11.05
C LYS A 183 1.97 -23.58 -11.36
N GLU A 184 1.12 -24.36 -12.00
CA GLU A 184 1.37 -25.75 -12.38
C GLU A 184 2.46 -25.83 -13.46
N PHE A 185 2.38 -24.96 -14.46
CA PHE A 185 3.40 -24.82 -15.50
C PHE A 185 4.71 -24.32 -14.90
N PHE A 186 4.67 -23.28 -14.04
CA PHE A 186 5.88 -22.83 -13.34
C PHE A 186 6.53 -23.97 -12.56
N LYS A 187 5.75 -24.76 -11.83
CA LYS A 187 6.27 -25.90 -11.06
C LYS A 187 6.95 -26.93 -11.97
N LEU A 188 6.37 -27.25 -13.13
CA LEU A 188 6.99 -28.14 -14.11
C LEU A 188 8.35 -27.60 -14.61
N VAL A 189 8.43 -26.30 -14.88
CA VAL A 189 9.67 -25.64 -15.31
C VAL A 189 10.71 -25.65 -14.18
N ASP A 190 10.28 -25.38 -12.95
CA ASP A 190 11.13 -25.38 -11.76
C ASP A 190 11.67 -26.79 -11.42
N ASP A 191 10.88 -27.83 -11.64
CA ASP A 191 11.31 -29.22 -11.44
C ASP A 191 12.41 -29.65 -12.45
N ILE A 192 12.47 -29.02 -13.64
CA ILE A 192 13.43 -29.36 -14.71
C ILE A 192 14.70 -28.48 -14.64
N TRP A 193 14.52 -27.18 -14.45
CA TRP A 193 15.61 -26.18 -14.55
C TRP A 193 15.85 -25.37 -13.28
N GLY A 194 15.07 -25.64 -12.23
CA GLY A 194 15.21 -24.96 -10.95
C GLY A 194 16.26 -25.59 -10.02
N PRO A 195 16.28 -25.17 -8.74
CA PRO A 195 15.34 -24.21 -8.15
C PRO A 195 15.60 -22.79 -8.64
N HIS A 196 14.57 -22.12 -9.16
CA HIS A 196 14.65 -20.72 -9.56
C HIS A 196 14.67 -19.81 -8.32
N THR A 197 15.51 -18.78 -8.36
CA THR A 197 15.74 -17.87 -7.24
C THR A 197 14.99 -16.55 -7.38
N ASP A 198 14.80 -16.08 -8.61
CA ASP A 198 14.17 -14.80 -8.93
C ASP A 198 13.19 -14.90 -10.09
N ASP A 199 12.05 -14.25 -9.95
CA ASP A 199 11.05 -14.07 -11.01
C ASP A 199 11.23 -12.70 -11.67
N ARG A 200 11.77 -12.70 -12.89
CA ARG A 200 12.06 -11.47 -13.61
C ARG A 200 10.84 -11.07 -14.45
N PHE A 201 10.58 -9.76 -14.50
CA PHE A 201 9.48 -9.16 -15.27
C PHE A 201 8.06 -9.54 -14.81
N ALA A 202 7.92 -9.88 -13.53
CA ALA A 202 6.63 -10.16 -12.90
C ALA A 202 6.02 -8.91 -12.25
N SER A 203 4.71 -8.97 -11.98
CA SER A 203 3.97 -8.08 -11.09
C SER A 203 3.64 -8.80 -9.78
N ASN A 204 3.26 -8.04 -8.73
CA ASN A 204 2.85 -8.64 -7.47
C ASN A 204 1.64 -9.60 -7.60
N LEU A 205 0.87 -9.49 -8.69
CA LEU A 205 -0.28 -10.35 -8.96
C LEU A 205 0.10 -11.65 -9.68
N ASN A 206 1.10 -11.64 -10.55
CA ASN A 206 1.46 -12.79 -11.38
C ASN A 206 2.76 -13.51 -10.94
N LYS A 207 3.49 -12.97 -9.96
CA LYS A 207 4.75 -13.57 -9.47
C LYS A 207 4.61 -15.04 -9.06
N LYS A 208 5.66 -15.81 -9.30
CA LYS A 208 5.82 -17.22 -8.95
C LYS A 208 6.79 -17.43 -7.80
N LEU A 209 7.72 -16.49 -7.61
CA LEU A 209 8.74 -16.53 -6.57
C LEU A 209 8.58 -15.37 -5.57
N PRO A 210 9.12 -15.51 -4.35
CA PRO A 210 9.11 -14.43 -3.36
C PRO A 210 9.92 -13.20 -3.79
N ARG A 211 11.06 -13.42 -4.45
CA ARG A 211 11.91 -12.37 -5.03
C ARG A 211 11.53 -12.17 -6.49
N PHE A 212 11.23 -10.93 -6.86
CA PHE A 212 10.81 -10.59 -8.22
C PHE A 212 11.11 -9.14 -8.60
N ASN A 213 11.24 -8.89 -9.90
CA ASN A 213 11.37 -7.54 -10.46
C ASN A 213 10.18 -7.18 -11.33
N SER A 214 9.75 -5.92 -11.24
CA SER A 214 8.60 -5.40 -11.97
C SER A 214 8.93 -4.12 -12.73
N LYS A 215 8.07 -3.78 -13.70
CA LYS A 215 8.16 -2.52 -14.47
C LYS A 215 7.94 -1.27 -13.62
N PHE A 216 7.07 -1.36 -12.61
CA PHE A 216 6.76 -0.31 -11.65
C PHE A 216 6.90 -0.80 -10.23
N TRP A 217 7.10 0.09 -9.26
CA TRP A 217 7.08 -0.33 -7.86
C TRP A 217 5.71 -0.94 -7.53
N ASN A 218 5.71 -2.05 -6.81
CA ASN A 218 4.52 -2.70 -6.25
C ASN A 218 4.91 -3.42 -4.92
N PRO A 219 3.94 -3.88 -4.11
CA PRO A 219 4.26 -4.45 -2.81
C PRO A 219 5.14 -5.70 -2.93
N GLY A 220 6.29 -5.65 -2.27
CA GLY A 220 7.22 -6.79 -2.21
C GLY A 220 8.18 -6.90 -3.38
N VAL A 221 8.16 -5.97 -4.34
CA VAL A 221 9.17 -5.94 -5.41
C VAL A 221 10.57 -5.81 -4.81
N GLU A 222 11.52 -6.57 -5.34
CA GLU A 222 12.94 -6.44 -4.97
C GLU A 222 13.55 -5.20 -5.63
N ALA A 223 13.35 -5.05 -6.94
CA ALA A 223 13.78 -3.90 -7.71
C ALA A 223 12.90 -3.64 -8.93
N VAL A 224 12.85 -2.37 -9.35
CA VAL A 224 12.28 -1.98 -10.65
C VAL A 224 13.35 -2.08 -11.72
N ASP A 225 12.95 -2.52 -12.91
CA ASP A 225 13.82 -2.78 -14.05
C ASP A 225 14.83 -3.91 -13.80
N ALA A 226 14.49 -5.10 -14.28
CA ALA A 226 15.34 -6.29 -14.15
C ALA A 226 16.71 -6.12 -14.81
N PHE A 227 16.85 -5.30 -15.86
CA PHE A 227 18.12 -5.10 -16.57
C PHE A 227 19.15 -4.34 -15.76
N THR A 228 18.73 -3.64 -14.71
CA THR A 228 19.63 -2.93 -13.79
C THR A 228 20.15 -3.82 -12.66
N GLN A 229 19.66 -5.06 -12.56
CA GLN A 229 20.01 -5.97 -11.48
C GLN A 229 21.21 -6.86 -11.86
N ASN A 230 21.96 -7.28 -10.85
CA ASN A 230 23.04 -8.25 -11.04
C ASN A 230 22.47 -9.67 -11.09
N TRP A 231 22.58 -10.33 -12.23
CA TRP A 231 22.04 -11.68 -12.43
C TRP A 231 23.06 -12.79 -12.12
N LYS A 232 24.27 -12.41 -11.71
CA LYS A 232 25.33 -13.36 -11.43
C LYS A 232 24.95 -14.25 -10.24
N ASN A 233 25.08 -15.55 -10.43
CA ASN A 233 24.75 -16.60 -9.45
C ASN A 233 23.25 -16.76 -9.14
N GLU A 234 22.35 -16.21 -9.95
CA GLU A 234 20.90 -16.40 -9.80
C GLU A 234 20.36 -17.34 -10.89
N VAL A 235 19.32 -18.11 -10.57
CA VAL A 235 18.57 -18.96 -11.51
C VAL A 235 17.25 -18.25 -11.80
N ASN A 236 17.19 -17.57 -12.94
CA ASN A 236 16.13 -16.60 -13.24
C ASN A 236 14.97 -17.27 -13.98
N PHE A 237 13.75 -17.10 -13.47
CA PHE A 237 12.53 -17.42 -14.20
C PHE A 237 12.05 -16.17 -14.95
N ASP A 238 11.65 -16.33 -16.21
CA ASP A 238 11.01 -15.29 -17.02
C ASP A 238 9.92 -15.93 -17.87
N CYS A 239 8.76 -15.30 -17.87
CA CYS A 239 7.60 -15.72 -18.62
C CYS A 239 7.02 -14.58 -19.49
N SER A 240 7.68 -13.44 -19.57
CA SER A 240 7.15 -12.28 -20.29
C SER A 240 7.46 -12.34 -21.80
N SER A 241 6.56 -11.85 -22.65
CA SER A 241 6.81 -11.67 -24.10
C SER A 241 7.67 -10.44 -24.38
N ASN A 242 8.34 -9.86 -23.38
CA ASN A 242 8.98 -8.54 -23.45
C ASN A 242 10.30 -8.53 -24.25
N PHE A 243 10.28 -9.12 -25.45
CA PHE A 243 11.33 -9.04 -26.45
C PHE A 243 10.88 -8.34 -27.74
N ARG A 244 9.97 -7.36 -27.65
CA ARG A 244 9.75 -6.44 -28.77
C ARG A 244 9.98 -4.98 -28.37
N ARG A 245 11.24 -4.59 -28.59
CA ARG A 245 11.78 -3.23 -28.81
C ARG A 245 11.96 -2.35 -27.57
N LEU A 246 13.19 -2.38 -27.04
CA LEU A 246 13.96 -1.14 -26.88
C LEU A 246 14.40 -0.64 -28.27
#